data_AF-A0A2A6ZVF8-F1
#
_entry.id   AF-A0A2A6ZVF8-F1
#
_cell.length_a   1.000
_cell.length_b   1.000
_cell.length_c   1.000
_cell.angle_alpha   90.00
_cell.angle_beta   90.00
_cell.angle_gamma   90.00
#
_symmetry.space_group_name_H-M   'P 1'
#
loop_
_entity.id
_entity.type
_entity.pdbx_description
1 polymer ?
#
loop_
_entity_poly.entity_id
_entity_poly.type
_entity_poly.pdbx_seq_one_letter_code
_entity_poly.pdbx_strand_id
1 'polypeptide(L)'
;MIFKDIDEAVMAYHNGYVHLHSRVGIAVDSMPDKPWKENQLHKILLTTVGKILFNSIIPSEIPYLQETTNENLTDSTPDKYFLEPGQDIQTVIDSLEINAPFKKKHLGNIIAEIFKRLRTTETSAFLDRLKDLGYYYSTLAGLTVGIADIPVIDNKQEIIDAAHHRVEEINKAFRRGLMTEDDRYVAVTTTWREAKDALEKRLIETQDPKNPIVMMMDSGARGNISNFSQLAGMRGLMAAPNGRIMELPILSNFREGLSVLEMFFSTHGARKGMTDTALKTADSGYLTRRLVDVAQDVIIREDDCGTDRGLVIRAITDGKEVTETLEERLFGRYTKKSVKHPETGEVIVGPDTLITEDMAAAIVNAGVEEVTIRSVFT
;
A
#
# COMPACT_ATOMS: atom_id res chain seq x y z
N MET A 1 29.98 12.78 0.02
CA MET A 1 30.64 13.15 -1.25
C MET A 1 29.68 14.03 -2.05
N ILE A 2 30.23 14.94 -2.86
CA ILE A 2 29.46 15.75 -3.80
C ILE A 2 29.92 15.33 -5.19
N PHE A 3 28.97 15.03 -6.07
CA PHE A 3 29.22 14.68 -7.46
C PHE A 3 28.81 15.82 -8.37
N LYS A 4 29.60 16.01 -9.42
CA LYS A 4 29.34 16.96 -10.50
C LYS A 4 28.14 16.50 -11.34
N ASP A 5 28.07 15.22 -11.67
CA ASP A 5 27.05 14.64 -12.55
C ASP A 5 26.74 13.18 -12.18
N ILE A 6 25.76 12.61 -12.89
CA ILE A 6 25.31 11.22 -12.70
C ILE A 6 26.43 10.23 -13.00
N ASP A 7 27.22 10.48 -14.06
CA ASP A 7 28.28 9.60 -14.51
C ASP A 7 29.41 9.48 -13.47
N GLU A 8 29.75 10.59 -12.80
CA GLU A 8 30.72 10.57 -11.70
C GLU A 8 30.21 9.75 -10.51
N ALA A 9 28.93 9.86 -10.17
CA ALA A 9 28.31 9.06 -9.12
C ALA A 9 28.34 7.55 -9.46
N VAL A 10 28.06 7.21 -10.73
CA VAL A 10 28.10 5.84 -11.25
C VAL A 10 29.54 5.30 -11.26
N MET A 11 30.50 6.12 -11.66
CA MET A 11 31.92 5.77 -11.64
C MET A 11 32.43 5.52 -10.21
N ALA A 12 32.03 6.37 -9.25
CA ALA A 12 32.37 6.20 -7.85
C ALA A 12 31.76 4.90 -7.28
N TYR A 13 30.54 4.56 -7.69
CA TYR A 13 29.89 3.29 -7.33
C TYR A 13 30.64 2.08 -7.89
N HIS A 14 30.98 2.09 -9.18
CA HIS A 14 31.72 0.98 -9.81
C HIS A 14 33.12 0.79 -9.25
N ASN A 15 33.80 1.86 -8.84
CA ASN A 15 35.10 1.80 -8.17
C ASN A 15 35.01 1.40 -6.68
N GLY A 16 33.80 1.26 -6.12
CA GLY A 16 33.59 0.87 -4.73
C GLY A 16 33.82 1.98 -3.70
N TYR A 17 33.88 3.25 -4.11
CA TYR A 17 34.03 4.39 -3.19
C TYR A 17 32.72 4.76 -2.48
N VAL A 18 31.58 4.43 -3.08
CA VAL A 18 30.24 4.65 -2.52
C VAL A 18 29.35 3.44 -2.73
N HIS A 19 28.30 3.31 -1.92
CA HIS A 19 27.29 2.26 -2.03
C HIS A 19 25.94 2.86 -2.49
N LEU A 20 25.00 2.04 -2.97
CA LEU A 20 23.65 2.47 -3.38
C LEU A 20 22.90 3.22 -2.28
N HIS A 21 23.15 2.85 -1.03
CA HIS A 21 22.52 3.44 0.16
C HIS A 21 23.30 4.64 0.74
N SER A 22 24.41 5.05 0.13
CA SER A 22 25.18 6.20 0.57
C SER A 22 24.45 7.51 0.25
N ARG A 23 24.31 8.37 1.27
CA ARG A 23 23.79 9.74 1.14
C ARG A 23 24.87 10.65 0.56
N VAL A 24 24.58 11.33 -0.54
CA VAL A 24 25.52 12.11 -1.36
C VAL A 24 24.86 13.38 -1.88
N GLY A 25 25.65 14.38 -2.25
CA GLY A 25 25.19 15.55 -2.98
C GLY A 25 25.41 15.39 -4.48
N ILE A 26 24.51 15.94 -5.29
CA ILE A 26 24.69 16.06 -6.75
C ILE A 26 24.31 17.48 -7.20
N ALA A 27 25.04 18.05 -8.15
CA ALA A 27 24.71 19.36 -8.69
C ALA A 27 23.39 19.29 -9.49
N VAL A 28 22.44 20.18 -9.17
CA VAL A 28 21.13 20.25 -9.86
C VAL A 28 21.30 20.55 -11.35
N ASP A 29 22.29 21.38 -11.68
CA ASP A 29 22.63 21.79 -13.05
C ASP A 29 23.06 20.61 -13.95
N SER A 30 23.38 19.44 -13.37
CA SER A 30 23.67 18.22 -14.14
C SER A 30 22.43 17.55 -14.74
N MET A 31 21.23 17.96 -14.31
CA MET A 31 19.94 17.41 -14.75
C MET A 31 19.05 18.54 -15.31
N PRO A 32 19.44 19.20 -16.42
CA PRO A 32 18.73 20.38 -16.92
C PRO A 32 17.31 20.10 -17.42
N ASP A 33 17.03 18.86 -17.83
CA ASP A 33 15.74 18.48 -18.40
C ASP A 33 14.64 18.28 -17.36
N LYS A 34 14.99 18.21 -16.06
CA LYS A 34 14.02 18.03 -14.98
C LYS A 34 13.32 19.37 -14.64
N PRO A 35 12.04 19.35 -14.22
CA PRO A 35 11.26 20.55 -13.91
C PRO A 35 11.66 21.14 -12.55
N TRP A 36 12.86 21.72 -12.47
CA TRP A 36 13.33 22.41 -11.27
C TRP A 36 12.66 23.78 -11.14
N LYS A 37 12.41 24.19 -9.90
CA LYS A 37 11.99 25.56 -9.59
C LYS A 37 13.19 26.52 -9.72
N GLU A 38 12.93 27.80 -9.99
CA GLU A 38 13.98 28.82 -10.13
C GLU A 38 14.87 28.93 -8.87
N ASN A 39 14.29 28.76 -7.68
CA ASN A 39 15.02 28.78 -6.40
C ASN A 39 15.87 27.53 -6.14
N GLN A 40 15.76 26.50 -6.98
CA GLN A 40 16.47 25.21 -6.87
C GLN A 40 17.66 25.12 -7.84
N LEU A 41 17.64 25.93 -8.91
CA LEU A 41 18.74 25.99 -9.87
C LEU A 41 20.05 26.41 -9.18
N HIS A 42 21.17 25.91 -9.69
CA HIS A 42 22.52 26.18 -9.17
C HIS A 42 22.78 25.70 -7.72
N LYS A 43 21.86 24.94 -7.12
CA LYS A 43 22.05 24.32 -5.80
C LYS A 43 22.56 22.88 -5.91
N ILE A 44 22.95 22.34 -4.76
CA ILE A 44 23.31 20.93 -4.62
C ILE A 44 22.11 20.18 -4.02
N LEU A 45 21.65 19.15 -4.72
CA LEU A 45 20.60 18.26 -4.25
C LEU A 45 21.21 17.15 -3.38
N LEU A 46 20.68 16.98 -2.18
CA LEU A 46 21.02 15.89 -1.26
C LEU A 46 20.15 14.66 -1.59
N THR A 47 20.79 13.58 -2.00
CA THR A 47 20.12 12.35 -2.45
C THR A 47 20.94 11.11 -2.11
N THR A 48 20.60 9.96 -2.67
CA THR A 48 21.40 8.73 -2.57
C THR A 48 21.81 8.24 -3.94
N VAL A 49 22.91 7.49 -4.02
CA VAL A 49 23.39 6.91 -5.29
C VAL A 49 22.31 6.06 -5.95
N GLY A 50 21.58 5.24 -5.17
CA GLY A 50 20.46 4.45 -5.69
C GLY A 50 19.31 5.29 -6.23
N LYS A 51 19.00 6.44 -5.61
CA LYS A 51 17.95 7.36 -6.11
C LYS A 51 18.38 8.10 -7.37
N ILE A 52 19.66 8.43 -7.51
CA ILE A 52 20.22 9.00 -8.74
C ILE A 52 19.99 8.02 -9.90
N LEU A 53 20.36 6.76 -9.70
CA LEU A 53 20.15 5.68 -10.67
C LEU A 53 18.66 5.45 -10.97
N PHE A 54 17.81 5.46 -9.95
CA PHE A 54 16.36 5.32 -10.13
C PHE A 54 15.75 6.49 -10.92
N ASN A 55 16.18 7.72 -10.67
CA ASN A 55 15.68 8.90 -11.39
C ASN A 55 16.20 8.98 -12.84
N SER A 56 17.29 8.29 -13.18
CA SER A 56 17.81 8.25 -14.56
C SER A 56 16.86 7.58 -15.55
N ILE A 57 16.00 6.67 -15.09
CA ILE A 57 14.99 6.02 -15.94
C ILE A 57 13.67 6.79 -15.99
N ILE A 58 13.47 7.76 -15.09
CA ILE A 58 12.24 8.54 -15.00
C ILE A 58 12.24 9.62 -16.08
N PRO A 59 11.16 9.76 -16.88
CA PRO A 59 11.04 10.81 -17.88
C PRO A 59 11.30 12.22 -17.35
N SER A 60 11.74 13.12 -18.22
CA SER A 60 12.18 14.46 -17.86
C SER A 60 11.06 15.31 -17.26
N GLU A 61 9.81 15.11 -17.69
CA GLU A 61 8.62 15.86 -17.27
C GLU A 61 8.14 15.53 -15.84
N ILE A 62 8.67 14.47 -15.24
CA ILE A 62 8.36 14.08 -13.87
C ILE A 62 9.42 14.68 -12.93
N PRO A 63 9.02 15.32 -11.81
CA PRO A 63 9.94 15.83 -10.81
C PRO A 63 10.92 14.76 -10.31
N TYR A 64 12.05 15.20 -9.78
CA TYR A 64 13.02 14.27 -9.19
C TYR A 64 12.42 13.63 -7.94
N LEU A 65 12.25 12.31 -7.97
CA LEU A 65 11.64 11.55 -6.90
C LEU A 65 12.63 11.31 -5.77
N GLN A 66 12.50 12.11 -4.72
CA GLN A 66 13.34 12.05 -3.53
C GLN A 66 12.57 11.47 -2.33
N GLU A 67 11.26 11.68 -2.28
CA GLU A 67 10.35 11.13 -1.28
C GLU A 67 9.24 10.30 -1.92
N THR A 68 8.56 9.51 -1.09
CA THR A 68 7.45 8.65 -1.49
C THR A 68 6.09 9.36 -1.42
N THR A 69 6.07 10.68 -1.25
CA THR A 69 4.87 11.52 -1.12
C THR A 69 4.26 11.82 -2.48
N ASN A 70 2.93 11.97 -2.52
CA ASN A 70 2.23 12.35 -3.76
C ASN A 70 2.62 13.77 -4.20
N GLU A 71 2.88 14.69 -3.25
CA GLU A 71 3.34 16.06 -3.54
C GLU A 71 4.66 16.08 -4.33
N ASN A 72 5.62 15.19 -4.00
CA ASN A 72 6.85 15.08 -4.78
C ASN A 72 6.57 14.59 -6.21
N LEU A 73 5.60 13.68 -6.38
CA LEU A 73 5.27 13.11 -7.68
C LEU A 73 4.52 14.10 -8.58
N THR A 74 3.58 14.88 -8.03
CA THR A 74 2.71 15.76 -8.82
C THR A 74 3.30 17.16 -9.00
N ASP A 75 3.85 17.74 -7.94
CA ASP A 75 4.13 19.19 -7.91
C ASP A 75 5.60 19.48 -8.17
N SER A 76 6.47 19.14 -7.22
CA SER A 76 7.91 19.42 -7.31
C SER A 76 8.70 18.69 -6.25
N THR A 77 10.01 18.55 -6.48
CA THR A 77 10.95 18.05 -5.47
C THR A 77 10.95 18.98 -4.24
N PRO A 78 10.79 18.47 -3.01
CA PRO A 78 10.75 19.31 -1.81
C PRO A 78 12.03 20.13 -1.60
N ASP A 79 11.88 21.41 -1.25
CA ASP A 79 12.99 22.37 -1.11
C ASP A 79 13.97 22.02 0.02
N LYS A 80 13.55 21.20 1.00
CA LYS A 80 14.39 20.78 2.13
C LYS A 80 15.62 19.93 1.75
N TYR A 81 15.66 19.40 0.53
CA TYR A 81 16.78 18.59 0.04
C TYR A 81 17.86 19.39 -0.67
N PHE A 82 17.69 20.70 -0.81
CA PHE A 82 18.67 21.55 -1.50
C PHE A 82 19.56 22.24 -0.47
N LEU A 83 20.86 22.17 -0.71
CA LEU A 83 21.87 22.80 0.14
C LEU A 83 21.94 24.31 -0.15
N GLU A 84 21.96 25.13 0.91
CA GLU A 84 22.20 26.57 0.75
C GLU A 84 23.70 26.87 0.58
N PRO A 85 24.06 27.96 -0.14
CA PRO A 85 25.47 28.31 -0.36
C PRO A 85 26.25 28.47 0.94
N GLY A 86 27.39 27.78 1.05
CA GLY A 86 28.30 27.85 2.20
C GLY A 86 27.98 26.92 3.36
N GLN A 87 26.95 26.07 3.26
CA GLN A 87 26.68 25.04 4.27
C GLN A 87 27.59 23.81 4.09
N ASP A 88 27.93 23.17 5.21
CA ASP A 88 28.62 21.89 5.21
C ASP A 88 27.64 20.75 4.91
N ILE A 89 27.89 20.03 3.82
CA ILE A 89 27.05 18.93 3.38
C ILE A 89 26.88 17.82 4.42
N GLN A 90 27.94 17.50 5.17
CA GLN A 90 27.92 16.37 6.10
C GLN A 90 27.01 16.68 7.28
N THR A 91 27.09 17.91 7.79
CA THR A 91 26.20 18.41 8.85
C THR A 91 24.73 18.37 8.42
N VAL A 92 24.43 18.80 7.18
CA VAL A 92 23.05 18.80 6.68
C VAL A 92 22.55 17.37 6.43
N ILE A 93 23.35 16.51 5.81
CA ILE A 93 23.02 15.10 5.61
C ILE A 93 22.71 14.41 6.94
N ASP A 94 23.50 14.68 7.98
CA ASP A 94 23.30 14.07 9.30
C ASP A 94 22.06 14.62 10.03
N SER A 95 21.66 15.87 9.73
CA SER A 95 20.42 16.45 10.25
C SER A 95 19.15 15.93 9.56
N LEU A 96 19.26 15.40 8.35
CA LEU A 96 18.11 14.91 7.58
C LEU A 96 17.65 13.53 8.06
N GLU A 97 16.33 13.39 8.18
CA GLU A 97 15.68 12.11 8.47
C GLU A 97 15.87 11.10 7.33
N ILE A 98 15.70 9.82 7.66
CA ILE A 98 15.79 8.73 6.68
C ILE A 98 14.47 8.61 5.95
N ASN A 99 14.48 8.84 4.63
CA ASN A 99 13.31 8.68 3.79
C ASN A 99 12.91 7.20 3.67
N ALA A 100 11.60 6.95 3.61
CA ALA A 100 11.06 5.64 3.31
C ALA A 100 11.47 5.14 1.90
N PRO A 101 11.60 3.82 1.70
CA PRO A 101 11.90 3.22 0.40
C PRO A 101 10.66 3.24 -0.53
N PHE A 102 10.89 3.21 -1.83
CA PHE A 102 9.81 3.08 -2.84
C PHE A 102 9.26 1.65 -2.85
N LYS A 103 8.04 1.49 -2.33
CA LYS A 103 7.25 0.24 -2.31
C LYS A 103 6.39 0.08 -3.57
N LYS A 104 5.80 -1.11 -3.75
CA LYS A 104 4.90 -1.44 -4.88
C LYS A 104 3.81 -0.39 -5.13
N LYS A 105 3.17 0.12 -4.07
CA LYS A 105 2.11 1.13 -4.19
C LYS A 105 2.64 2.43 -4.80
N HIS A 106 3.81 2.90 -4.36
CA HIS A 106 4.42 4.11 -4.90
C HIS A 106 4.82 3.94 -6.36
N LEU A 107 5.36 2.77 -6.75
CA LEU A 107 5.64 2.48 -8.16
C LEU A 107 4.36 2.48 -9.02
N GLY A 108 3.26 1.95 -8.50
CA GLY A 108 1.95 2.03 -9.17
C GLY A 108 1.49 3.47 -9.40
N ASN A 109 1.63 4.34 -8.40
CA ASN A 109 1.29 5.76 -8.54
C ASN A 109 2.20 6.47 -9.57
N ILE A 110 3.49 6.18 -9.58
CA ILE A 110 4.44 6.75 -10.55
C ILE A 110 4.05 6.33 -11.98
N ILE A 111 3.70 5.07 -12.19
CA ILE A 111 3.25 4.57 -13.50
C ILE A 111 1.95 5.27 -13.92
N ALA A 112 1.00 5.44 -13.00
CA ALA A 112 -0.25 6.14 -13.28
C ALA A 112 -0.02 7.60 -13.67
N GLU A 113 0.87 8.32 -12.98
CA GLU A 113 1.18 9.71 -13.28
C GLU A 113 1.89 9.87 -14.63
N ILE A 114 2.85 8.98 -14.93
CA ILE A 114 3.53 8.94 -16.23
C ILE A 114 2.51 8.68 -17.35
N PHE A 115 1.56 7.77 -17.14
CA PHE A 115 0.50 7.50 -18.11
C PHE A 115 -0.43 8.69 -18.32
N LYS A 116 -0.76 9.41 -17.23
CA LYS A 116 -1.59 10.63 -17.26
C LYS A 116 -0.93 11.73 -18.10
N ARG A 117 0.38 11.97 -17.92
CA ARG A 117 1.12 13.04 -18.60
C ARG A 117 1.61 12.67 -20.01
N LEU A 118 2.24 11.51 -20.16
CA LEU A 118 3.03 11.13 -21.35
C LEU A 118 2.36 10.08 -22.24
N ARG A 119 1.18 9.59 -21.84
CA ARG A 119 0.38 8.61 -22.60
C ARG A 119 1.12 7.27 -22.81
N THR A 120 0.65 6.48 -23.76
CA THR A 120 0.97 5.05 -23.87
C THR A 120 2.44 4.75 -24.23
N THR A 121 3.02 5.44 -25.20
CA THR A 121 4.34 5.09 -25.75
C THR A 121 5.45 5.23 -24.70
N GLU A 122 5.52 6.40 -24.05
CA GLU A 122 6.52 6.67 -23.02
C GLU A 122 6.31 5.81 -21.77
N THR A 123 5.05 5.56 -21.39
CA THR A 123 4.74 4.67 -20.27
C THR A 123 5.26 3.25 -20.54
N SER A 124 5.07 2.73 -21.76
CA SER A 124 5.57 1.40 -22.13
C SER A 124 7.10 1.35 -22.07
N ALA A 125 7.79 2.34 -22.63
CA ALA A 125 9.25 2.42 -22.60
C ALA A 125 9.80 2.57 -21.17
N PHE A 126 9.11 3.33 -20.32
CA PHE A 126 9.43 3.45 -18.89
C PHE A 126 9.28 2.12 -18.16
N LEU A 127 8.20 1.36 -18.40
CA LEU A 127 7.96 0.07 -17.76
C LEU A 127 9.08 -0.94 -18.05
N ASP A 128 9.58 -0.98 -19.28
CA ASP A 128 10.72 -1.84 -19.63
C ASP A 128 11.99 -1.43 -18.88
N ARG A 129 12.31 -0.13 -18.85
CA ARG A 129 13.46 0.38 -18.08
C ARG A 129 13.35 0.08 -16.59
N LEU A 130 12.15 0.23 -16.01
CA LEU A 130 11.87 -0.06 -14.61
C LEU A 130 12.05 -1.56 -14.29
N LYS A 131 11.54 -2.43 -15.17
CA LYS A 131 11.69 -3.88 -15.08
C LYS A 131 13.17 -4.28 -15.12
N ASP A 132 13.92 -3.76 -16.08
CA ASP A 132 15.34 -4.09 -16.25
C ASP A 132 16.18 -3.61 -15.04
N LEU A 133 15.93 -2.38 -14.58
CA LEU A 133 16.55 -1.83 -13.37
C LEU A 133 16.25 -2.70 -12.13
N GLY A 134 14.99 -3.08 -11.96
CA GLY A 134 14.54 -3.93 -10.86
C GLY A 134 15.17 -5.32 -10.86
N TYR A 135 15.24 -5.99 -12.02
CA TYR A 135 15.89 -7.29 -12.13
C TYR A 135 17.40 -7.23 -11.91
N TYR A 136 18.06 -6.19 -12.42
CA TYR A 136 19.49 -6.01 -12.22
C TYR A 136 19.84 -5.84 -10.74
N TYR A 137 19.20 -4.89 -10.05
CA TYR A 137 19.52 -4.61 -8.64
C TYR A 137 18.99 -5.67 -7.67
N SER A 138 17.90 -6.36 -7.98
CA SER A 138 17.47 -7.52 -7.18
C SER A 138 18.45 -8.68 -7.26
N THR A 139 19.08 -8.90 -8.42
CA THR A 139 20.13 -9.92 -8.57
C THR A 139 21.37 -9.56 -7.77
N LEU A 140 21.81 -8.30 -7.82
CA LEU A 140 22.95 -7.82 -7.04
C LEU A 140 22.71 -7.82 -5.52
N ALA A 141 21.47 -7.59 -5.08
CA ALA A 141 21.12 -7.58 -3.67
C ALA A 141 21.36 -8.94 -2.98
N GLY A 142 21.42 -10.05 -3.74
CA GLY A 142 21.75 -11.36 -3.19
C GLY A 142 20.77 -11.83 -2.11
N LEU A 143 19.49 -11.45 -2.22
CA LEU A 143 18.48 -11.79 -1.23
C LEU A 143 18.33 -13.32 -1.12
N THR A 144 18.45 -13.82 0.09
CA THR A 144 18.33 -15.25 0.42
C THR A 144 17.34 -15.44 1.56
N VAL A 145 16.96 -16.69 1.80
CA VAL A 145 16.13 -17.08 2.94
C VAL A 145 16.77 -18.25 3.67
N GLY A 146 17.02 -18.07 4.96
CA GLY A 146 17.47 -19.11 5.87
C GLY A 146 16.57 -19.22 7.08
N ILE A 147 16.71 -20.33 7.82
CA ILE A 147 16.08 -20.44 9.13
C ILE A 147 16.56 -19.32 10.06
N ALA A 148 17.82 -18.88 9.97
CA ALA A 148 18.35 -17.79 10.78
C ALA A 148 17.63 -16.45 10.56
N ASP A 149 17.03 -16.24 9.38
CA ASP A 149 16.33 -14.99 9.04
C ASP A 149 14.90 -14.96 9.59
N ILE A 150 14.35 -16.09 10.04
CA ILE A 150 13.04 -16.11 10.68
C ILE A 150 13.22 -15.55 12.09
N PRO A 151 12.64 -14.37 12.39
CA PRO A 151 12.79 -13.74 13.70
C PRO A 151 12.18 -14.62 14.78
N VAL A 152 12.67 -14.46 15.99
CA VAL A 152 12.14 -15.11 17.18
C VAL A 152 11.63 -14.01 18.10
N ILE A 153 10.41 -14.18 18.60
CA ILE A 153 9.83 -13.27 19.59
C ILE A 153 10.36 -13.69 20.97
N ASP A 154 11.08 -12.78 21.62
CA ASP A 154 11.75 -12.99 22.91
C ASP A 154 10.78 -13.28 24.07
N ASN A 155 9.65 -12.57 24.11
CA ASN A 155 8.63 -12.66 25.15
C ASN A 155 7.40 -13.49 24.76
N LYS A 156 7.52 -14.38 23.77
CA LYS A 156 6.39 -15.20 23.28
C LYS A 156 5.74 -15.99 24.42
N GLN A 157 6.54 -16.68 25.23
CA GLN A 157 6.04 -17.55 26.28
C GLN A 157 5.28 -16.77 27.36
N GLU A 158 5.75 -15.57 27.71
CA GLU A 158 5.09 -14.71 28.70
C GLU A 158 3.68 -14.30 28.25
N ILE A 159 3.51 -13.96 26.97
CA ILE A 159 2.21 -13.59 26.39
C ILE A 159 1.26 -14.79 26.40
N ILE A 160 1.78 -15.99 26.06
CA ILE A 160 1.00 -17.22 26.06
C ILE A 160 0.58 -17.61 27.48
N ASP A 161 1.48 -17.52 28.46
CA ASP A 161 1.20 -17.84 29.85
C ASP A 161 0.18 -16.88 30.46
N ALA A 162 0.27 -15.58 30.13
CA ALA A 162 -0.72 -14.58 30.53
C ALA A 162 -2.12 -14.90 29.95
N ALA A 163 -2.19 -15.30 28.68
CA ALA A 163 -3.43 -15.71 28.04
C ALA A 163 -4.01 -16.98 28.67
N HIS A 164 -3.17 -17.98 28.99
CA HIS A 164 -3.59 -19.18 29.72
C HIS A 164 -4.17 -18.86 31.10
N HIS A 165 -3.49 -17.99 31.86
CA HIS A 165 -3.96 -17.59 33.18
C HIS A 165 -5.32 -16.88 33.10
N ARG A 166 -5.51 -16.04 32.08
CA ARG A 166 -6.79 -15.36 31.84
C ARG A 166 -7.90 -16.32 31.47
N VAL A 167 -7.62 -17.32 30.61
CA VAL A 167 -8.57 -18.38 30.27
C VAL A 167 -8.95 -19.22 31.50
N GLU A 168 -8.01 -19.48 32.41
CA GLU A 168 -8.30 -20.19 33.66
C GLU A 168 -9.25 -19.40 34.58
N GLU A 169 -9.06 -18.08 34.70
CA GLU A 169 -9.97 -17.18 35.42
C GLU A 169 -11.39 -17.21 34.84
N ILE A 170 -11.50 -17.14 33.51
CA ILE A 170 -12.77 -17.22 32.79
C ILE A 170 -13.46 -18.56 33.10
N ASN A 171 -12.73 -19.67 32.97
CA ASN A 171 -13.26 -21.00 33.27
C ASN A 171 -13.62 -21.19 34.76
N LYS A 172 -12.93 -20.50 35.67
CA LYS A 172 -13.26 -20.49 37.10
C LYS A 172 -14.54 -19.71 37.40
N ALA A 173 -14.73 -18.57 36.74
CA ALA A 173 -15.95 -17.78 36.85
C ALA A 173 -17.17 -18.52 36.26
N PHE A 174 -16.99 -19.22 35.14
CA PHE A 174 -18.00 -20.13 34.58
C PHE A 174 -18.37 -21.26 35.57
N ARG A 175 -17.37 -21.94 36.16
CA ARG A 175 -17.61 -22.97 37.19
C ARG A 175 -18.34 -22.45 38.42
N ARG A 176 -18.26 -21.15 38.71
CA ARG A 176 -18.99 -20.47 39.81
C ARG A 176 -20.40 -20.02 39.40
N GLY A 177 -20.81 -20.24 38.16
CA GLY A 177 -22.12 -19.83 37.64
C GLY A 177 -22.25 -18.33 37.37
N LEU A 178 -21.13 -17.60 37.25
CA LEU A 178 -21.13 -16.14 37.05
C LEU A 178 -21.27 -15.72 35.57
N MET A 179 -21.22 -16.67 34.64
CA MET A 179 -21.31 -16.43 33.20
C MET A 179 -21.97 -17.62 32.50
N THR A 180 -22.53 -17.38 31.31
CA THR A 180 -23.09 -18.44 30.46
C THR A 180 -22.00 -19.11 29.62
N GLU A 181 -22.33 -20.24 28.99
CA GLU A 181 -21.40 -20.97 28.11
C GLU A 181 -21.04 -20.17 26.84
N ASP A 182 -22.00 -19.43 26.30
CA ASP A 182 -21.77 -18.59 25.13
C ASP A 182 -20.85 -17.40 25.47
N ASP A 183 -21.07 -16.76 26.62
CA ASP A 183 -20.19 -15.69 27.12
C ASP A 183 -18.77 -16.21 27.38
N ARG A 184 -18.66 -17.40 27.98
CA ARG A 184 -17.37 -18.08 28.21
C ARG A 184 -16.65 -18.33 26.89
N TYR A 185 -17.33 -18.91 25.90
CA TYR A 185 -16.77 -19.20 24.58
C TYR A 185 -16.27 -17.93 23.87
N VAL A 186 -17.06 -16.85 23.88
CA VAL A 186 -16.64 -15.56 23.32
C VAL A 186 -15.44 -14.98 24.07
N ALA A 187 -15.43 -15.04 25.40
CA ALA A 187 -14.32 -14.53 26.21
C ALA A 187 -13.02 -15.30 25.96
N VAL A 188 -13.07 -16.64 25.88
CA VAL A 188 -11.90 -17.49 25.60
C VAL A 188 -11.36 -17.21 24.20
N THR A 189 -12.22 -17.19 23.18
CA THR A 189 -11.80 -16.91 21.80
C THR A 189 -11.24 -15.49 21.64
N THR A 190 -11.79 -14.51 22.36
CA THR A 190 -11.28 -13.12 22.36
C THR A 190 -9.91 -13.05 23.00
N THR A 191 -9.71 -13.67 24.16
CA THR A 191 -8.41 -13.71 24.86
C THR A 191 -7.30 -14.27 23.95
N TRP A 192 -7.58 -15.35 23.23
CA TRP A 192 -6.60 -15.94 22.30
C TRP A 192 -6.36 -15.09 21.04
N ARG A 193 -7.37 -14.36 20.55
CA ARG A 193 -7.18 -13.39 19.45
C ARG A 193 -6.29 -12.24 19.89
N GLU A 194 -6.56 -11.66 21.07
CA GLU A 194 -5.74 -10.58 21.64
C GLU A 194 -4.28 -11.02 21.85
N ALA A 195 -4.06 -12.25 22.33
CA ALA A 195 -2.71 -12.81 22.47
C ALA A 195 -1.98 -12.92 21.12
N LYS A 196 -2.68 -13.40 20.08
CA LYS A 196 -2.14 -13.44 18.71
C LYS A 196 -1.81 -12.04 18.20
N ASP A 197 -2.71 -11.08 18.37
CA ASP A 197 -2.52 -9.70 17.90
C ASP A 197 -1.36 -9.02 18.65
N ALA A 198 -1.17 -9.31 19.94
CA ALA A 198 -0.03 -8.85 20.71
C ALA A 198 1.29 -9.42 20.18
N LEU A 199 1.33 -10.72 19.84
CA LEU A 199 2.48 -11.34 19.19
C LEU A 199 2.75 -10.72 17.81
N GLU A 200 1.71 -10.43 17.02
CA GLU A 200 1.86 -9.77 15.71
C GLU A 200 2.47 -8.37 15.83
N LYS A 201 2.01 -7.57 16.79
CA LYS A 201 2.57 -6.22 17.03
C LYS A 201 4.02 -6.29 17.46
N ARG A 202 4.33 -7.16 18.44
CA ARG A 202 5.71 -7.37 18.91
C ARG A 202 6.63 -7.86 17.81
N LEU A 203 6.11 -8.73 16.95
CA LEU A 203 6.81 -9.21 15.77
C LEU A 203 7.19 -8.05 14.88
N ILE A 204 6.31 -7.07 14.61
CA ILE A 204 6.63 -5.91 13.76
C ILE A 204 7.68 -4.99 14.40
N GLU A 205 7.54 -4.68 15.69
CA GLU A 205 8.42 -3.75 16.41
C GLU A 205 9.87 -4.24 16.49
N THR A 206 10.08 -5.55 16.56
CA THR A 206 11.39 -6.16 16.83
C THR A 206 12.17 -6.50 15.54
N GLN A 207 11.66 -6.14 14.35
CA GLN A 207 12.31 -6.52 13.10
C GLN A 207 13.44 -5.59 12.68
N ASP A 208 14.53 -6.18 12.19
CA ASP A 208 15.53 -5.48 11.40
C ASP A 208 14.98 -5.22 9.98
N PRO A 209 14.89 -3.94 9.53
CA PRO A 209 14.48 -3.62 8.16
C PRO A 209 15.37 -4.23 7.06
N LYS A 210 16.61 -4.65 7.40
CA LYS A 210 17.54 -5.30 6.46
C LYS A 210 17.34 -6.80 6.32
N ASN A 211 16.50 -7.41 7.17
CA ASN A 211 16.20 -8.83 7.08
C ASN A 211 15.50 -9.13 5.74
N PRO A 212 15.99 -10.09 4.92
CA PRO A 212 15.40 -10.40 3.62
C PRO A 212 13.90 -10.73 3.67
N ILE A 213 13.43 -11.43 4.71
CA ILE A 213 12.02 -11.77 4.85
C ILE A 213 11.17 -10.51 5.09
N VAL A 214 11.68 -9.61 5.92
CA VAL A 214 11.03 -8.33 6.23
C VAL A 214 11.02 -7.43 4.99
N MET A 215 12.13 -7.35 4.25
CA MET A 215 12.20 -6.61 2.99
C MET A 215 11.16 -7.10 1.96
N MET A 216 10.98 -8.42 1.81
CA MET A 216 9.98 -8.99 0.88
C MET A 216 8.53 -8.69 1.29
N MET A 217 8.25 -8.73 2.60
CA MET A 217 6.94 -8.41 3.15
C MET A 217 6.64 -6.91 3.04
N ASP A 218 7.55 -6.06 3.52
CA ASP A 218 7.36 -4.61 3.61
C ASP A 218 7.32 -3.92 2.23
N SER A 219 8.09 -4.44 1.27
CA SER A 219 8.04 -3.96 -0.14
C SER A 219 6.72 -4.28 -0.84
N GLY A 220 5.94 -5.23 -0.30
CA GLY A 220 4.71 -5.74 -0.92
C GLY A 220 4.97 -6.71 -2.07
N ALA A 221 6.18 -7.27 -2.17
CA ALA A 221 6.53 -8.24 -3.20
C ALA A 221 5.87 -9.60 -2.95
N ARG A 222 6.00 -10.13 -1.72
CA ARG A 222 5.35 -11.39 -1.31
C ARG A 222 5.30 -11.51 0.20
N GLY A 223 4.15 -11.98 0.70
CA GLY A 223 3.91 -12.16 2.12
C GLY A 223 3.14 -11.00 2.73
N ASN A 224 2.50 -11.27 3.86
CA ASN A 224 1.82 -10.28 4.67
C ASN A 224 2.15 -10.57 6.15
N ILE A 225 1.84 -9.62 7.03
CA ILE A 225 2.11 -9.74 8.47
C ILE A 225 1.48 -11.01 9.05
N SER A 226 0.27 -11.38 8.61
CA SER A 226 -0.41 -12.58 9.12
C SER A 226 0.30 -13.90 8.74
N ASN A 227 0.87 -13.98 7.56
CA ASN A 227 1.69 -15.13 7.14
C ASN A 227 2.99 -15.18 7.92
N PHE A 228 3.58 -14.03 8.21
CA PHE A 228 4.81 -13.92 8.99
C PHE A 228 4.58 -14.30 10.47
N SER A 229 3.44 -13.90 11.03
CA SER A 229 2.95 -14.32 12.34
C SER A 229 2.84 -15.83 12.47
N GLN A 230 2.36 -16.53 11.43
CA GLN A 230 2.31 -18.00 11.44
C GLN A 230 3.69 -18.66 11.39
N LEU A 231 4.69 -17.97 10.84
CA LEU A 231 6.06 -18.47 10.72
C LEU A 231 6.84 -18.34 12.04
N ALA A 232 6.70 -17.19 12.73
CA ALA A 232 7.53 -16.80 13.88
C ALA A 232 6.75 -16.55 15.18
N GLY A 233 5.47 -16.22 15.10
CA GLY A 233 4.59 -15.96 16.25
C GLY A 233 3.86 -17.21 16.69
N MET A 234 2.54 -17.25 16.44
CA MET A 234 1.69 -18.43 16.66
C MET A 234 0.72 -18.60 15.48
N ARG A 235 0.25 -19.83 15.24
CA ARG A 235 -0.73 -20.07 14.17
C ARG A 235 -2.14 -19.57 14.54
N GLY A 236 -2.51 -19.68 15.82
CA GLY A 236 -3.76 -19.14 16.35
C GLY A 236 -4.91 -20.14 16.37
N LEU A 237 -6.13 -19.60 16.47
CA LEU A 237 -7.36 -20.39 16.50
C LEU A 237 -7.72 -20.92 15.10
N MET A 238 -8.25 -22.15 15.06
CA MET A 238 -8.68 -22.80 13.81
C MET A 238 -10.18 -23.03 13.79
N ALA A 239 -10.79 -22.95 12.60
CA ALA A 239 -12.20 -23.29 12.43
C ALA A 239 -12.38 -24.82 12.37
N ALA A 240 -13.33 -25.32 13.13
CA ALA A 240 -13.81 -26.68 13.05
C ALA A 240 -14.69 -26.90 11.80
N PRO A 241 -14.91 -28.16 11.38
CA PRO A 241 -15.72 -28.48 10.20
C PRO A 241 -17.14 -27.93 10.23
N ASN A 242 -17.72 -27.80 11.44
CA ASN A 242 -19.05 -27.22 11.66
C ASN A 242 -19.07 -25.68 11.59
N GLY A 243 -17.93 -25.03 11.34
CA GLY A 243 -17.81 -23.58 11.26
C GLY A 243 -17.56 -22.88 12.60
N ARG A 244 -17.67 -23.58 13.74
CA ARG A 244 -17.27 -23.00 15.04
C ARG A 244 -15.76 -22.90 15.14
N ILE A 245 -15.26 -21.96 15.94
CA ILE A 245 -13.83 -21.83 16.20
C ILE A 245 -13.47 -22.82 17.32
N MET A 246 -12.42 -23.60 17.13
CA MET A 246 -11.91 -24.47 18.18
C MET A 246 -11.30 -23.62 19.29
N GLU A 247 -11.70 -23.87 20.53
CA GLU A 247 -11.21 -23.12 21.71
C GLU A 247 -9.74 -23.42 22.05
N LEU A 248 -9.22 -24.54 21.56
CA LEU A 248 -7.82 -24.93 21.75
C LEU A 248 -6.98 -24.34 20.61
N PRO A 249 -6.18 -23.29 20.87
CA PRO A 249 -5.36 -22.66 19.84
C PRO A 249 -4.16 -23.53 19.48
N ILE A 250 -3.58 -23.25 18.31
CA ILE A 250 -2.25 -23.74 17.94
C ILE A 250 -1.23 -22.69 18.38
N LEU A 251 -0.46 -23.03 19.42
CA LEU A 251 0.52 -22.15 20.07
C LEU A 251 1.86 -22.18 19.33
N SER A 252 2.21 -23.33 18.77
CA SER A 252 3.43 -23.53 18.00
C SER A 252 3.38 -22.78 16.67
N ASN A 253 4.54 -22.33 16.18
CA ASN A 253 4.69 -21.80 14.83
C ASN A 253 5.43 -22.80 13.92
N PHE A 254 5.54 -22.47 12.63
CA PHE A 254 6.20 -23.36 11.66
C PHE A 254 7.71 -23.49 11.88
N ARG A 255 8.36 -22.51 12.52
CA ARG A 255 9.78 -22.59 12.88
C ARG A 255 10.02 -23.59 14.01
N GLU A 256 9.19 -23.57 15.04
CA GLU A 256 9.26 -24.46 16.21
C GLU A 256 8.81 -25.88 15.89
N GLY A 257 7.88 -26.01 14.94
CA GLY A 257 7.26 -27.28 14.57
C GLY A 257 5.95 -27.52 15.32
N LEU A 258 5.00 -28.13 14.62
CA LEU A 258 3.67 -28.42 15.16
C LEU A 258 3.65 -29.82 15.79
N SER A 259 2.99 -29.94 16.94
CA SER A 259 2.67 -31.26 17.49
C SER A 259 1.69 -32.03 16.59
N VAL A 260 1.60 -33.36 16.78
CA VAL A 260 0.69 -34.21 16.00
C VAL A 260 -0.77 -33.73 16.07
N LEU A 261 -1.21 -33.30 17.26
CA LEU A 261 -2.57 -32.82 17.48
C LEU A 261 -2.81 -31.46 16.79
N GLU A 262 -1.87 -30.52 16.92
CA GLU A 262 -1.95 -29.22 16.26
C GLU A 262 -1.94 -29.35 14.74
N MET A 263 -1.11 -30.25 14.20
CA MET A 263 -1.07 -30.55 12.78
C MET A 263 -2.41 -31.16 12.31
N PHE A 264 -2.98 -32.10 13.07
CA PHE A 264 -4.30 -32.68 12.77
C PHE A 264 -5.39 -31.61 12.72
N PHE A 265 -5.46 -30.70 13.70
CA PHE A 265 -6.42 -29.60 13.68
C PHE A 265 -6.21 -28.66 12.49
N SER A 266 -4.96 -28.38 12.14
CA SER A 266 -4.63 -27.54 10.99
C SER A 266 -5.15 -28.08 9.65
N THR A 267 -5.31 -29.41 9.51
CA THR A 267 -5.80 -30.02 8.27
C THR A 267 -7.25 -29.66 7.92
N HIS A 268 -8.11 -29.43 8.92
CA HIS A 268 -9.54 -29.16 8.68
C HIS A 268 -9.74 -27.85 7.92
N GLY A 269 -9.07 -26.78 8.37
CA GLY A 269 -9.11 -25.47 7.71
C GLY A 269 -8.50 -25.52 6.32
N ALA A 270 -7.36 -26.19 6.15
CA ALA A 270 -6.69 -26.31 4.86
C ALA A 270 -7.56 -27.05 3.83
N ARG A 271 -8.16 -28.18 4.21
CA ARG A 271 -9.03 -28.97 3.33
C ARG A 271 -10.29 -28.21 2.95
N LYS A 272 -10.94 -27.54 3.92
CA LYS A 272 -12.11 -26.70 3.64
C LYS A 272 -11.76 -25.58 2.66
N GLY A 273 -10.63 -24.88 2.87
CA GLY A 273 -10.17 -23.84 1.96
C GLY A 273 -9.98 -24.34 0.52
N MET A 274 -9.33 -25.49 0.33
CA MET A 274 -9.15 -26.08 -1.01
C MET A 274 -10.47 -26.45 -1.67
N THR A 275 -11.39 -27.06 -0.92
CA THR A 275 -12.73 -27.41 -1.43
C THR A 275 -13.54 -26.16 -1.78
N ASP A 276 -13.55 -25.15 -0.90
CA ASP A 276 -14.28 -23.89 -1.12
C ASP A 276 -13.73 -23.16 -2.35
N THR A 277 -12.42 -23.12 -2.55
CA THR A 277 -11.82 -22.55 -3.76
C THR A 277 -12.25 -23.31 -5.02
N ALA A 278 -12.26 -24.64 -4.97
CA ALA A 278 -12.71 -25.46 -6.10
C ALA A 278 -14.19 -25.21 -6.43
N LEU A 279 -15.06 -25.12 -5.42
CA LEU A 279 -16.49 -24.83 -5.59
C LEU A 279 -16.75 -23.41 -6.11
N LYS A 280 -16.13 -22.39 -5.49
CA LYS A 280 -16.29 -20.99 -5.88
C LYS A 280 -15.83 -20.69 -7.30
N THR A 281 -14.91 -21.50 -7.85
CA THR A 281 -14.48 -21.37 -9.25
C THR A 281 -15.63 -21.64 -10.21
N ALA A 282 -16.47 -22.64 -9.93
CA ALA A 282 -17.65 -22.95 -10.74
C ALA A 282 -18.72 -21.85 -10.61
N ASP A 283 -18.99 -21.38 -9.39
CA ASP A 283 -19.99 -20.32 -9.15
C ASP A 283 -19.59 -18.99 -9.80
N SER A 284 -18.29 -18.65 -9.76
CA SER A 284 -17.78 -17.42 -10.37
C SER A 284 -17.96 -17.44 -11.89
N GLY A 285 -17.61 -18.56 -12.53
CA GLY A 285 -17.85 -18.73 -13.97
C GLY A 285 -19.33 -18.67 -14.35
N TYR A 286 -20.20 -19.24 -13.50
CA TYR A 286 -21.64 -19.18 -13.70
C TYR A 286 -22.22 -17.77 -13.58
N LEU A 287 -21.78 -17.02 -12.56
CA LEU A 287 -22.19 -15.62 -12.37
C LEU A 287 -21.75 -14.75 -13.55
N THR A 288 -20.48 -14.85 -13.97
CA THR A 288 -19.97 -14.09 -15.12
C THR A 288 -20.76 -14.41 -16.39
N ARG A 289 -21.08 -15.70 -16.64
CA ARG A 289 -21.93 -16.09 -17.77
C ARG A 289 -23.30 -15.41 -17.71
N ARG A 290 -23.98 -15.46 -16.57
CA ARG A 290 -25.30 -14.80 -16.41
C ARG A 290 -25.23 -13.29 -16.63
N LEU A 291 -24.17 -12.64 -16.14
CA LEU A 291 -23.98 -11.19 -16.34
C LEU A 291 -23.76 -10.86 -17.82
N VAL A 292 -22.96 -11.66 -18.54
CA VAL A 292 -22.75 -11.50 -19.99
C VAL A 292 -24.06 -11.74 -20.75
N ASP A 293 -24.77 -12.83 -20.46
CA ASP A 293 -26.03 -13.17 -21.14
C ASP A 293 -27.08 -12.04 -21.02
N VAL A 294 -27.10 -11.29 -19.89
CA VAL A 294 -28.03 -10.17 -19.67
C VAL A 294 -27.54 -8.87 -20.32
N ALA A 295 -26.23 -8.61 -20.34
CA ALA A 295 -25.67 -7.31 -20.75
C ALA A 295 -25.07 -7.30 -22.17
N GLN A 296 -25.04 -8.43 -22.89
CA GLN A 296 -24.36 -8.55 -24.19
C GLN A 296 -24.89 -7.61 -25.28
N ASP A 297 -26.17 -7.21 -25.21
CA ASP A 297 -26.81 -6.36 -26.22
C ASP A 297 -26.70 -4.86 -25.90
N VAL A 298 -25.98 -4.48 -24.84
CA VAL A 298 -25.81 -3.09 -24.41
C VAL A 298 -24.57 -2.49 -25.07
N ILE A 299 -24.78 -1.60 -26.05
CA ILE A 299 -23.72 -0.89 -26.78
C ILE A 299 -23.97 0.63 -26.78
N ILE A 300 -22.91 1.43 -26.83
CA ILE A 300 -23.00 2.89 -27.03
C ILE A 300 -23.46 3.16 -28.46
N ARG A 301 -24.57 3.88 -28.63
CA ARG A 301 -25.17 4.17 -29.95
C ARG A 301 -25.08 5.62 -30.39
N GLU A 302 -25.10 6.55 -29.44
CA GLU A 302 -25.20 7.99 -29.66
C GLU A 302 -24.29 8.71 -28.66
N ASP A 303 -23.79 9.90 -29.03
CA ASP A 303 -22.92 10.71 -28.17
C ASP A 303 -23.70 11.42 -27.05
N ASP A 304 -24.92 11.88 -27.32
CA ASP A 304 -25.83 12.46 -26.33
C ASP A 304 -27.30 12.08 -26.63
N CYS A 305 -27.96 11.46 -25.65
CA CYS A 305 -29.38 11.09 -25.71
C CYS A 305 -30.35 12.25 -25.44
N GLY A 306 -29.85 13.46 -25.12
CA GLY A 306 -30.65 14.66 -24.85
C GLY A 306 -31.48 14.61 -23.57
N THR A 307 -31.19 13.66 -22.66
CA THR A 307 -32.00 13.47 -21.44
C THR A 307 -31.80 14.61 -20.44
N ASP A 308 -32.89 15.17 -19.93
CA ASP A 308 -32.89 16.22 -18.90
C ASP A 308 -32.78 15.71 -17.46
N ARG A 309 -32.90 14.40 -17.27
CA ARG A 309 -32.76 13.74 -15.98
C ARG A 309 -31.28 13.57 -15.62
N GLY A 310 -31.00 13.62 -14.33
CA GLY A 310 -29.69 13.31 -13.77
C GLY A 310 -29.85 12.64 -12.42
N LEU A 311 -28.78 12.00 -11.96
CA LEU A 311 -28.72 11.34 -10.66
C LEU A 311 -27.95 12.23 -9.69
N VAL A 312 -28.51 12.47 -8.51
CA VAL A 312 -27.80 13.12 -7.41
C VAL A 312 -26.90 12.08 -6.75
N ILE A 313 -25.60 12.36 -6.69
CA ILE A 313 -24.62 11.52 -6.00
C ILE A 313 -24.03 12.22 -4.79
N ARG A 314 -23.72 11.42 -3.77
CA ARG A 314 -23.11 11.79 -2.49
C ARG A 314 -22.06 10.74 -2.11
N ALA A 315 -21.20 11.03 -1.15
CA ALA A 315 -20.34 10.01 -0.57
C ALA A 315 -21.18 8.86 -0.01
N ILE A 316 -20.75 7.61 -0.21
CA ILE A 316 -21.44 6.43 0.35
C ILE A 316 -20.81 6.17 1.72
N THR A 317 -21.59 6.36 2.77
CA THR A 317 -21.15 6.18 4.16
C THR A 317 -21.98 5.10 4.83
N ASP A 318 -21.33 4.07 5.38
CA ASP A 318 -21.96 3.09 6.26
C ASP A 318 -21.62 3.43 7.71
N GLY A 319 -22.51 4.18 8.36
CA GLY A 319 -22.27 4.72 9.70
C GLY A 319 -21.12 5.74 9.74
N LYS A 320 -19.96 5.33 10.29
CA LYS A 320 -18.76 6.17 10.38
C LYS A 320 -17.71 5.85 9.30
N GLU A 321 -17.86 4.75 8.59
CA GLU A 321 -16.92 4.36 7.54
C GLU A 321 -17.42 4.88 6.19
N VAL A 322 -16.58 5.67 5.53
CA VAL A 322 -16.84 6.11 4.15
C VAL A 322 -16.41 4.97 3.24
N THR A 323 -17.37 4.31 2.58
CA THR A 323 -17.10 3.21 1.64
C THR A 323 -16.57 3.72 0.31
N GLU A 324 -17.18 4.78 -0.23
CA GLU A 324 -16.75 5.45 -1.45
C GLU A 324 -16.81 6.96 -1.27
N THR A 325 -15.72 7.64 -1.61
CA THR A 325 -15.62 9.08 -1.52
C THR A 325 -16.40 9.77 -2.64
N LEU A 326 -16.76 11.04 -2.45
CA LEU A 326 -17.44 11.81 -3.50
C LEU A 326 -16.53 12.00 -4.73
N GLU A 327 -15.22 12.18 -4.52
CA GLU A 327 -14.22 12.37 -5.56
C GLU A 327 -14.16 11.17 -6.53
N GLU A 328 -14.03 9.95 -6.00
CA GLU A 328 -14.02 8.70 -6.79
C GLU A 328 -15.31 8.52 -7.59
N ARG A 329 -16.44 8.95 -7.03
CA ARG A 329 -17.75 8.85 -7.71
C ARG A 329 -17.94 9.89 -8.80
N LEU A 330 -17.28 11.05 -8.70
CA LEU A 330 -17.36 12.13 -9.68
C LEU A 330 -16.44 11.93 -10.88
N PHE A 331 -15.23 11.40 -10.64
CA PHE A 331 -14.22 11.24 -11.66
C PHE A 331 -14.73 10.47 -12.89
N GLY A 332 -14.53 11.03 -14.08
CA GLY A 332 -14.89 10.41 -15.35
C GLY A 332 -16.37 10.47 -15.71
N ARG A 333 -17.19 11.23 -14.98
CA ARG A 333 -18.62 11.41 -15.25
C ARG A 333 -18.92 12.81 -15.81
N TYR A 334 -20.09 12.96 -16.44
CA TYR A 334 -20.57 14.25 -16.92
C TYR A 334 -21.50 14.90 -15.88
N THR A 335 -21.32 16.20 -15.64
CA THR A 335 -22.27 17.01 -14.85
C THR A 335 -23.58 17.17 -15.61
N LYS A 336 -24.72 17.19 -14.90
CA LYS A 336 -26.00 17.60 -15.50
C LYS A 336 -26.38 19.02 -15.13
N LYS A 337 -26.05 19.45 -13.92
CA LYS A 337 -26.22 20.83 -13.44
C LYS A 337 -24.85 21.43 -13.15
N SER A 338 -24.71 22.73 -13.39
CA SER A 338 -23.50 23.46 -13.01
C SER A 338 -23.28 23.38 -11.50
N VAL A 339 -22.06 23.05 -11.10
CA VAL A 339 -21.64 23.01 -9.70
C VAL A 339 -21.12 24.39 -9.32
N LYS A 340 -21.65 24.97 -8.25
CA LYS A 340 -21.24 26.28 -7.75
C LYS A 340 -20.59 26.15 -6.38
N HIS A 341 -19.63 27.02 -6.10
CA HIS A 341 -19.05 27.13 -4.78
C HIS A 341 -20.12 27.63 -3.78
N PRO A 342 -20.28 26.97 -2.61
CA PRO A 342 -21.35 27.32 -1.66
C PRO A 342 -21.19 28.73 -1.07
N GLU A 343 -19.96 29.17 -0.82
CA GLU A 343 -19.68 30.49 -0.24
C GLU A 343 -19.54 31.62 -1.27
N THR A 344 -18.78 31.44 -2.35
CA THR A 344 -18.50 32.50 -3.34
C THR A 344 -19.53 32.61 -4.46
N GLY A 345 -20.31 31.53 -4.70
CA GLY A 345 -21.26 31.46 -5.80
C GLY A 345 -20.62 31.31 -7.19
N GLU A 346 -19.30 31.20 -7.28
CA GLU A 346 -18.57 30.97 -8.52
C GLU A 346 -18.88 29.59 -9.10
N VAL A 347 -18.96 29.49 -10.43
CA VAL A 347 -19.22 28.23 -11.12
C VAL A 347 -17.91 27.46 -11.22
N ILE A 348 -17.82 26.32 -10.53
CA ILE A 348 -16.65 25.43 -10.55
C ILE A 348 -16.65 24.62 -11.85
N VAL A 349 -17.79 24.01 -12.18
CA VAL A 349 -17.95 23.18 -13.39
C VAL A 349 -19.29 23.51 -14.05
N GLY A 350 -19.26 23.69 -15.37
CA GLY A 350 -20.47 23.92 -16.18
C GLY A 350 -21.38 22.69 -16.27
N PRO A 351 -22.55 22.80 -16.93
CA PRO A 351 -23.37 21.65 -17.26
C PRO A 351 -22.71 20.84 -18.40
N ASP A 352 -23.03 19.55 -18.50
CA ASP A 352 -22.58 18.62 -19.56
C ASP A 352 -21.06 18.62 -19.78
N THR A 353 -20.30 18.82 -18.70
CA THR A 353 -18.84 18.83 -18.72
C THR A 353 -18.29 17.56 -18.09
N LEU A 354 -17.29 16.95 -18.72
CA LEU A 354 -16.58 15.79 -18.16
C LEU A 354 -15.77 16.23 -16.94
N ILE A 355 -15.97 15.54 -15.82
CA ILE A 355 -15.26 15.82 -14.58
C ILE A 355 -13.91 15.10 -14.61
N THR A 356 -12.83 15.90 -14.65
CA THR A 356 -11.46 15.42 -14.46
C THR A 356 -11.13 15.30 -12.97
N GLU A 357 -10.00 14.66 -12.64
CA GLU A 357 -9.54 14.49 -11.26
C GLU A 357 -9.35 15.84 -10.55
N ASP A 358 -8.66 16.78 -11.21
CA ASP A 358 -8.41 18.12 -10.64
C ASP A 358 -9.72 18.89 -10.40
N MET A 359 -10.72 18.70 -11.28
CA MET A 359 -12.05 19.28 -11.12
C MET A 359 -12.83 18.61 -9.98
N ALA A 360 -12.72 17.29 -9.82
CA ALA A 360 -13.32 16.56 -8.71
C ALA A 360 -12.73 17.02 -7.36
N ALA A 361 -11.41 17.14 -7.28
CA ALA A 361 -10.71 17.68 -6.11
C ALA A 361 -11.15 19.12 -5.80
N ALA A 362 -11.26 19.99 -6.82
CA ALA A 362 -11.75 21.35 -6.63
C ALA A 362 -13.18 21.41 -6.09
N ILE A 363 -14.08 20.54 -6.56
CA ILE A 363 -15.47 20.44 -6.06
C ILE A 363 -15.49 20.03 -4.59
N VAL A 364 -14.70 19.02 -4.21
CA VAL A 364 -14.64 18.51 -2.83
C VAL A 364 -14.00 19.54 -1.89
N ASN A 365 -12.91 20.19 -2.32
CA ASN A 365 -12.24 21.24 -1.55
C ASN A 365 -13.12 22.48 -1.34
N ALA A 366 -14.04 22.76 -2.26
CA ALA A 366 -15.06 23.80 -2.10
C ALA A 366 -16.18 23.44 -1.10
N GLY A 367 -16.16 22.23 -0.52
CA GLY A 367 -17.14 21.78 0.47
C GLY A 367 -18.49 21.37 -0.13
N VAL A 368 -18.54 21.01 -1.41
CA VAL A 368 -19.79 20.55 -2.06
C VAL A 368 -20.05 19.09 -1.68
N GLU A 369 -21.19 18.81 -1.05
CA GLU A 369 -21.56 17.46 -0.59
C GLU A 369 -22.37 16.65 -1.62
N GLU A 370 -23.10 17.33 -2.50
CA GLU A 370 -23.99 16.69 -3.47
C GLU A 370 -23.82 17.28 -4.88
N VAL A 371 -23.73 16.41 -5.88
CA VAL A 371 -23.60 16.80 -7.29
C VAL A 371 -24.58 16.03 -8.15
N THR A 372 -25.22 16.71 -9.11
CA THR A 372 -26.10 16.06 -10.10
C THR A 372 -25.30 15.68 -11.34
N ILE A 373 -25.16 14.38 -11.58
CA ILE A 373 -24.43 13.81 -12.72
C ILE A 373 -25.38 13.15 -13.73
N ARG A 374 -24.87 12.90 -14.94
CA ARG A 374 -25.50 11.98 -15.90
C ARG A 374 -25.16 10.53 -15.53
N SER A 375 -26.11 9.62 -15.71
CA SER A 375 -25.95 8.21 -15.37
C SER A 375 -26.76 7.34 -16.33
N VAL A 376 -26.31 6.11 -16.55
CA VAL A 376 -27.02 5.09 -17.37
C VAL A 376 -28.39 4.71 -16.78
N PHE A 377 -28.66 5.06 -15.52
CA PHE A 377 -29.97 4.84 -14.90
C PHE A 377 -31.10 5.74 -15.43
N THR A 378 -30.76 6.85 -16.09
CA THR A 378 -31.71 7.89 -16.52
C THR A 378 -31.55 8.18 -17.99
#